data_AF-A0A1M5M9J0-F1
#
_entry.id   AF-A0A1M5M9J0-F1
#
_cell.length_a   1.000
_cell.length_b   1.000
_cell.length_c   1.000
_cell.angle_alpha   90.00
_cell.angle_beta   90.00
_cell.angle_gamma   90.00
#
_symmetry.space_group_name_H-M   'P 1'
#
loop_
_entity.id
_entity.type
_entity.pdbx_description
1 polymer ?
#
loop_
_entity_poly.entity_id
_entity_poly.type
_entity_poly.pdbx_seq_one_letter_code
_entity_poly.pdbx_strand_id
1 'polypeptide(L)'
;MTARRAVSGRAGSHAAQHGQALVLGMLLAGAAVLVFVRYFGAGQVVAAKARQLHALDAAAYSGALTQARALNMLAYINRAHVGHQVAMAHLVTLGSWASLGGAQARQLASGNPPAYLLAMMFGSQHGAAYQAAQKAAGFDARAGSQGELARAYAAHDDVVQQVLGTVQDAVVAGLPQARLAAMQAVLARNYPGLPPGSAFDLVIEHDNWEAYVQRHSAQQLRPFIQGVAQLYGFLSPRDHTVYNPWVVQARCPHLRHQLRRRGGTELDATGRWQSTDTQSYHALRSNKWIGCYYREYAMGWGWIAGAAAPAMAGPHVDNPPDDFSDQDFWRWVKEATDWDIASGRDNPLANSRAVASRPRWQGSGLPGYFDTAAGAGGHALRLDVSLRHPGPQGLTVSTRSAAETFFDRPRARADGRAESANLFHPYWQARLAAQLEPGIAARGQP
;
A
#
# COMPACT_ATOMS: atom_id res chain seq x y z
N MET A 1 69.05 72.75 82.08
CA MET A 1 67.64 72.31 82.30
C MET A 1 67.42 71.00 81.55
N THR A 2 66.73 70.05 82.20
CA THR A 2 65.95 68.94 81.62
C THR A 2 66.65 67.77 80.88
N ALA A 3 67.17 66.85 81.69
CA ALA A 3 66.91 65.40 81.84
C ALA A 3 66.14 64.54 80.78
N ARG A 4 66.58 63.25 80.76
CA ARG A 4 65.94 61.96 80.36
C ARG A 4 65.89 61.68 78.84
N ARG A 5 66.15 60.45 78.35
CA ARG A 5 65.68 59.14 78.84
C ARG A 5 66.51 57.99 78.23
N ALA A 6 66.72 56.92 79.00
CA ALA A 6 67.36 55.68 78.58
C ALA A 6 66.48 54.89 77.57
N VAL A 7 67.11 54.23 76.60
CA VAL A 7 66.51 53.16 75.81
C VAL A 7 67.42 51.93 75.88
N SER A 8 66.91 50.91 76.56
CA SER A 8 67.47 49.56 76.62
C SER A 8 67.18 48.86 75.29
N GLY A 9 68.21 48.60 74.51
CA GLY A 9 68.14 47.75 73.33
C GLY A 9 68.23 46.28 73.73
N ARG A 10 67.09 45.58 73.75
CA ARG A 10 67.06 44.11 73.78
C ARG A 10 67.62 43.58 72.46
N ALA A 11 68.74 42.87 72.52
CA ALA A 11 69.19 42.02 71.42
C ALA A 11 68.22 40.84 71.29
N GLY A 12 67.32 40.92 70.30
CA GLY A 12 66.51 39.78 69.88
C GLY A 12 67.39 38.74 69.21
N SER A 13 67.37 37.52 69.72
CA SER A 13 67.95 36.35 69.08
C SER A 13 67.41 36.18 67.66
N HIS A 14 68.27 36.32 66.65
CA HIS A 14 67.97 35.85 65.29
C HIS A 14 67.91 34.32 65.32
N ALA A 15 66.70 33.78 65.45
CA ALA A 15 66.45 32.38 65.15
C ALA A 15 66.78 32.15 63.67
N ALA A 16 67.85 31.40 63.39
CA ALA A 16 68.15 30.93 62.05
C ALA A 16 66.93 30.13 61.54
N GLN A 17 66.26 30.62 60.48
CA GLN A 17 65.20 29.87 59.82
C GLN A 17 65.81 28.61 59.20
N HIS A 18 65.51 27.45 59.80
CA HIS A 18 65.89 26.16 59.24
C HIS A 18 65.00 25.84 58.02
N GLY A 19 65.62 25.59 56.86
CA GLY A 19 65.00 25.37 55.54
C GLY A 19 64.13 24.12 55.36
N GLN A 20 63.56 23.54 56.43
CA GLN A 20 62.71 22.35 56.35
C GLN A 20 61.32 22.64 55.75
N ALA A 21 60.79 23.85 55.92
CA ALA A 21 59.50 24.25 55.33
C ALA A 21 59.56 24.33 53.79
N LEU A 22 60.72 24.70 53.22
CA LEU A 22 60.90 24.79 51.77
C LEU A 22 60.84 23.40 51.11
N VAL A 23 61.49 22.40 51.72
CA VAL A 23 61.48 21.01 51.23
C VAL A 23 60.06 20.44 51.26
N LEU A 24 59.32 20.62 52.35
CA LEU A 24 57.93 20.21 52.47
C LEU A 24 57.02 20.95 51.48
N GLY A 25 57.23 22.26 51.28
CA GLY A 25 56.50 23.06 50.29
C GLY A 25 56.75 22.62 48.85
N MET A 26 57.98 22.26 48.50
CA MET A 26 58.34 21.75 47.17
C MET A 26 57.75 20.36 46.92
N LEU A 27 57.75 19.48 47.93
CA LEU A 27 57.08 18.18 47.86
C LEU A 27 55.56 18.32 47.71
N LEU A 28 54.94 19.24 48.46
CA LEU A 28 53.51 19.53 48.35
C LEU A 28 53.16 20.13 46.98
N ALA A 29 53.97 21.06 46.46
CA ALA A 29 53.78 21.64 45.14
C ALA A 29 53.96 20.58 44.03
N GLY A 30 54.96 19.70 44.16
CA GLY A 30 55.14 18.56 43.26
C GLY A 30 53.95 17.61 43.28
N ALA A 31 53.43 17.28 44.47
CA ALA A 31 52.22 16.48 44.62
C ALA A 31 50.99 17.19 44.00
N ALA A 32 50.83 18.50 44.22
CA ALA A 32 49.74 19.29 43.65
C ALA A 32 49.79 19.33 42.12
N VAL A 33 50.97 19.51 41.53
CA VAL A 33 51.17 19.44 40.07
C VAL A 33 50.81 18.06 39.54
N LEU A 34 51.23 16.99 40.22
CA LEU A 34 50.95 15.63 39.80
C LEU A 34 49.44 15.31 39.87
N VAL A 35 48.76 15.76 40.93
CA VAL A 35 47.29 15.69 41.04
C VAL A 35 46.62 16.50 39.93
N PHE A 36 47.09 17.70 39.64
CA PHE A 36 46.53 18.55 38.58
C PHE A 36 46.68 17.92 37.19
N VAL A 37 47.85 17.35 36.87
CA VAL A 37 48.08 16.63 35.59
C VAL A 37 47.14 15.41 35.49
N ARG A 38 46.96 14.66 36.57
CA ARG A 38 46.03 13.52 36.60
C ARG A 38 44.57 13.97 36.43
N TYR A 39 44.18 15.04 37.10
CA TYR A 39 42.84 15.63 36.96
C TYR A 39 42.58 16.12 35.54
N PHE A 40 43.55 16.81 34.92
CA PHE A 40 43.47 17.25 33.54
C PHE A 40 43.34 16.07 32.56
N GLY A 41 44.14 15.01 32.76
CA GLY A 41 44.04 13.79 31.97
C GLY A 41 42.67 13.12 32.07
N ALA A 42 42.14 12.99 33.29
CA ALA A 42 40.78 12.48 33.51
C ALA A 42 39.73 13.37 32.83
N GLY A 43 39.86 14.70 32.93
CA GLY A 43 39.00 15.66 32.27
C GLY A 43 39.00 15.52 30.74
N GLN A 44 40.17 15.31 30.13
CA GLN A 44 40.28 15.04 28.70
C GLN A 44 39.56 13.77 28.28
N VAL A 45 39.71 12.68 29.05
CA VAL A 45 39.04 11.39 28.78
C VAL A 45 37.52 11.53 28.92
N VAL A 46 37.04 12.21 29.96
CA VAL A 46 35.61 12.48 30.15
C VAL A 46 35.05 13.33 29.01
N ALA A 47 35.74 14.40 28.61
CA ALA A 47 35.34 15.24 27.49
C ALA A 47 35.31 14.49 26.16
N ALA A 48 36.32 13.63 25.90
CA ALA A 48 36.37 12.78 24.72
C ALA A 48 35.21 11.77 24.71
N LYS A 49 34.91 11.14 25.85
CA LYS A 49 33.78 10.22 26.00
C LYS A 49 32.44 10.92 25.79
N ALA A 50 32.24 12.11 26.34
CA ALA A 50 31.01 12.88 26.14
C ALA A 50 30.82 13.26 24.66
N ARG A 51 31.89 13.74 23.99
CA ARG A 51 31.85 14.04 22.55
C ARG A 51 31.50 12.80 21.72
N GLN A 52 32.15 11.67 22.00
CA GLN A 52 31.90 10.42 21.29
C GLN A 52 30.47 9.91 21.52
N LEU A 53 29.94 10.03 22.73
CA LEU A 53 28.56 9.65 23.04
C LEU A 53 27.57 10.51 22.24
N HIS A 54 27.73 11.83 22.21
CA HIS A 54 26.85 12.70 21.40
C HIS A 54 26.94 12.39 19.90
N ALA A 55 28.14 12.10 19.38
CA ALA A 55 28.30 11.70 17.99
C ALA A 55 27.63 10.34 17.70
N LEU A 56 27.72 9.39 18.64
CA LEU A 56 27.09 8.09 18.53
C LEU A 56 25.57 8.17 18.66
N ASP A 57 25.03 9.02 19.54
CA ASP A 57 23.60 9.28 19.67
C ASP A 57 23.04 9.86 18.36
N ALA A 58 23.72 10.85 17.79
CA ALA A 58 23.34 11.41 16.49
C ALA A 58 23.38 10.36 15.37
N ALA A 59 24.38 9.45 15.41
CA ALA A 59 24.48 8.35 14.46
C ALA A 59 23.31 7.37 14.64
N ALA A 60 23.10 6.82 15.85
CA ALA A 60 22.02 5.88 16.16
C ALA A 60 20.64 6.44 15.77
N TYR A 61 20.36 7.68 16.16
CA TYR A 61 19.14 8.40 15.77
C TYR A 61 19.00 8.49 14.25
N SER A 62 20.08 8.77 13.52
CA SER A 62 20.05 8.86 12.04
C SER A 62 19.82 7.51 11.36
N GLY A 63 20.31 6.41 11.95
CA GLY A 63 19.99 5.05 11.54
C GLY A 63 18.49 4.77 11.69
N ALA A 64 17.92 5.02 12.87
CA ALA A 64 16.48 4.89 13.12
C ALA A 64 15.64 5.83 12.24
N LEU A 65 16.09 7.07 11.99
CA LEU A 65 15.39 8.00 11.12
C LEU A 65 15.37 7.53 9.66
N THR A 66 16.47 6.94 9.18
CA THR A 66 16.53 6.33 7.84
C THR A 66 15.55 5.16 7.73
N GLN A 67 15.46 4.35 8.78
CA GLN A 67 14.45 3.27 8.90
C GLN A 67 13.03 3.81 8.86
N ALA A 68 12.70 4.81 9.68
CA ALA A 68 11.37 5.42 9.71
C ALA A 68 10.96 5.97 8.32
N ARG A 69 11.89 6.63 7.62
CA ARG A 69 11.65 7.14 6.25
C ARG A 69 11.39 6.01 5.25
N ALA A 70 12.13 4.91 5.33
CA ALA A 70 11.92 3.74 4.47
C ALA A 70 10.54 3.10 4.72
N LEU A 71 10.14 2.93 5.99
CA LEU A 71 8.82 2.40 6.35
C LEU A 71 7.69 3.33 5.88
N ASN A 72 7.86 4.65 6.00
CA ASN A 72 6.92 5.62 5.46
C ASN A 72 6.84 5.57 3.92
N MET A 73 7.97 5.37 3.24
CA MET A 73 7.99 5.18 1.78
C MET A 73 7.21 3.91 1.38
N LEU A 74 7.43 2.79 2.08
CA LEU A 74 6.64 1.56 1.87
C LEU A 74 5.14 1.81 2.08
N ALA A 75 4.78 2.63 3.07
CA ALA A 75 3.39 3.00 3.30
C ALA A 75 2.78 3.82 2.15
N TYR A 76 3.52 4.76 1.58
CA TYR A 76 3.08 5.46 0.38
C TYR A 76 2.96 4.55 -0.84
N ILE A 77 3.89 3.61 -1.01
CA ILE A 77 3.84 2.64 -2.11
C ILE A 77 2.61 1.73 -1.98
N ASN A 78 2.31 1.20 -0.80
CA ASN A 78 1.11 0.39 -0.58
C ASN A 78 -0.18 1.17 -0.87
N ARG A 79 -0.24 2.46 -0.50
CA ARG A 79 -1.37 3.33 -0.87
C ARG A 79 -1.45 3.58 -2.38
N ALA A 80 -0.30 3.72 -3.05
CA ALA A 80 -0.24 3.85 -4.50
C ALA A 80 -0.72 2.55 -5.20
N HIS A 81 -0.33 1.37 -4.70
CA HIS A 81 -0.88 0.09 -5.16
C HIS A 81 -2.42 0.09 -5.12
N VAL A 82 -3.00 0.48 -3.98
CA VAL A 82 -4.46 0.55 -3.82
C VAL A 82 -5.08 1.51 -4.83
N GLY A 83 -4.51 2.70 -5.01
CA GLY A 83 -4.99 3.68 -5.99
C GLY A 83 -4.96 3.14 -7.42
N HIS A 84 -3.88 2.50 -7.83
CA HIS A 84 -3.77 1.86 -9.15
C HIS A 84 -4.77 0.72 -9.35
N GLN A 85 -5.00 -0.12 -8.33
CA GLN A 85 -6.01 -1.18 -8.40
C GLN A 85 -7.42 -0.62 -8.55
N VAL A 86 -7.77 0.47 -7.86
CA VAL A 86 -9.05 1.14 -8.06
C VAL A 86 -9.15 1.73 -9.46
N ALA A 87 -8.10 2.33 -10.00
CA ALA A 87 -8.09 2.83 -11.38
C ALA A 87 -8.29 1.71 -12.40
N MET A 88 -7.63 0.56 -12.20
CA MET A 88 -7.80 -0.64 -13.04
C MET A 88 -9.23 -1.19 -12.97
N ALA A 89 -9.88 -1.18 -11.80
CA ALA A 89 -11.29 -1.53 -11.67
C ALA A 89 -12.18 -0.61 -12.55
N HIS A 90 -11.96 0.70 -12.50
CA HIS A 90 -12.69 1.65 -13.35
C HIS A 90 -12.44 1.42 -14.84
N LEU A 91 -11.21 1.06 -15.23
CA LEU A 91 -10.87 0.81 -16.61
C LEU A 91 -11.57 -0.44 -17.16
N VAL A 92 -11.62 -1.55 -16.42
CA VAL A 92 -12.37 -2.74 -16.89
C VAL A 92 -13.87 -2.45 -16.99
N THR A 93 -14.44 -1.67 -16.06
CA THR A 93 -15.84 -1.22 -16.12
C THR A 93 -16.10 -0.31 -17.31
N LEU A 94 -15.20 0.63 -17.59
CA LEU A 94 -15.28 1.47 -18.79
C LEU A 94 -15.15 0.64 -20.07
N GLY A 95 -14.30 -0.40 -20.05
CA GLY A 95 -14.11 -1.31 -21.17
C GLY A 95 -15.36 -2.14 -21.48
N SER A 96 -16.02 -2.71 -20.47
CA SER A 96 -17.27 -3.45 -20.65
C SER A 96 -18.41 -2.52 -21.08
N TRP A 97 -18.47 -1.32 -20.51
CA TRP A 97 -19.42 -0.28 -20.89
C TRP A 97 -19.23 0.19 -22.34
N ALA A 98 -17.98 0.42 -22.77
CA ALA A 98 -17.65 0.83 -24.13
C ALA A 98 -17.97 -0.27 -25.16
N SER A 99 -17.65 -1.52 -24.84
CA SER A 99 -18.04 -2.70 -25.65
C SER A 99 -19.56 -2.80 -25.79
N LEU A 100 -20.29 -2.70 -24.67
CA LEU A 100 -21.75 -2.70 -24.67
C LEU A 100 -22.32 -1.54 -25.49
N GLY A 101 -21.79 -0.32 -25.33
CA GLY A 101 -22.22 0.84 -26.09
C GLY A 101 -22.04 0.65 -27.61
N GLY A 102 -20.89 0.15 -28.04
CA GLY A 102 -20.62 -0.16 -29.46
C GLY A 102 -21.54 -1.25 -30.00
N ALA A 103 -21.77 -2.32 -29.24
CA ALA A 103 -22.74 -3.37 -29.59
C ALA A 103 -24.17 -2.83 -29.69
N GLN A 104 -24.56 -1.96 -28.75
CA GLN A 104 -25.88 -1.35 -28.70
C GLN A 104 -26.12 -0.37 -29.84
N ALA A 105 -25.09 0.38 -30.25
CA ALA A 105 -25.14 1.21 -31.45
C ALA A 105 -25.40 0.37 -32.71
N ARG A 106 -24.73 -0.80 -32.83
CA ARG A 106 -24.95 -1.71 -33.97
C ARG A 106 -26.36 -2.31 -33.98
N GLN A 107 -26.87 -2.75 -32.83
CA GLN A 107 -28.24 -3.29 -32.74
C GLN A 107 -29.32 -2.23 -32.99
N LEU A 108 -29.06 -0.99 -32.57
CA LEU A 108 -29.93 0.14 -32.91
C LEU A 108 -29.96 0.37 -34.43
N ALA A 109 -28.79 0.36 -35.08
CA ALA A 109 -28.67 0.55 -36.52
C ALA A 109 -29.31 -0.59 -37.34
N SER A 110 -29.26 -1.83 -36.84
CA SER A 110 -29.94 -2.98 -37.45
C SER A 110 -31.46 -3.01 -37.18
N GLY A 111 -31.97 -2.15 -36.30
CA GLY A 111 -33.36 -2.14 -35.91
C GLY A 111 -33.79 -3.36 -35.09
N ASN A 112 -32.87 -4.01 -34.37
CA ASN A 112 -33.13 -5.23 -33.63
C ASN A 112 -32.79 -5.11 -32.13
N PRO A 113 -33.73 -4.66 -31.28
CA PRO A 113 -35.06 -4.13 -31.59
C PRO A 113 -35.01 -2.66 -32.05
N PRO A 114 -36.07 -2.13 -32.69
CA PRO A 114 -36.12 -0.71 -33.03
C PRO A 114 -36.47 0.13 -31.80
N ALA A 115 -35.93 1.35 -31.72
CA ALA A 115 -36.08 2.20 -30.53
C ALA A 115 -37.53 2.55 -30.18
N TYR A 116 -38.39 2.76 -31.19
CA TYR A 116 -39.81 3.07 -30.95
C TYR A 116 -40.52 1.93 -30.20
N LEU A 117 -40.10 0.68 -30.42
CA LEU A 117 -40.67 -0.47 -29.70
C LEU A 117 -40.34 -0.40 -28.21
N LEU A 118 -39.09 -0.05 -27.87
CA LEU A 118 -38.70 0.12 -26.47
C LEU A 118 -39.39 1.32 -25.82
N ALA A 119 -39.54 2.43 -26.55
CA ALA A 119 -40.31 3.58 -26.10
C ALA A 119 -41.77 3.19 -25.80
N MET A 120 -42.38 2.43 -26.71
CA MET A 120 -43.75 1.97 -26.56
C MET A 120 -43.87 1.03 -25.37
N MET A 121 -43.01 0.01 -25.25
CA MET A 121 -43.08 -1.04 -24.23
C MET A 121 -42.72 -0.56 -22.81
N PHE A 122 -41.70 0.28 -22.68
CA PHE A 122 -41.10 0.61 -21.38
C PHE A 122 -41.17 2.10 -21.04
N GLY A 123 -41.62 2.95 -21.96
CA GLY A 123 -41.72 4.40 -21.79
C GLY A 123 -40.66 5.17 -22.59
N SER A 124 -40.98 6.44 -22.91
CA SER A 124 -40.18 7.29 -23.80
C SER A 124 -38.72 7.45 -23.36
N GLN A 125 -38.45 7.48 -22.05
CA GLN A 125 -37.10 7.59 -21.51
C GLN A 125 -36.23 6.38 -21.89
N HIS A 126 -36.78 5.16 -21.90
CA HIS A 126 -36.04 3.96 -22.31
C HIS A 126 -35.75 3.94 -23.81
N GLY A 127 -36.70 4.38 -24.63
CA GLY A 127 -36.48 4.56 -26.06
C GLY A 127 -35.40 5.59 -26.36
N ALA A 128 -35.44 6.75 -25.69
CA ALA A 128 -34.43 7.81 -25.82
C ALA A 128 -33.04 7.33 -25.34
N ALA A 129 -32.97 6.59 -24.23
CA ALA A 129 -31.73 6.02 -23.73
C ALA A 129 -31.12 5.01 -24.72
N TYR A 130 -31.95 4.18 -25.36
CA TYR A 130 -31.48 3.26 -26.40
C TYR A 130 -31.00 4.00 -27.65
N GLN A 131 -31.71 5.04 -28.10
CA GLN A 131 -31.28 5.91 -29.22
C GLN A 131 -29.94 6.60 -28.96
N ALA A 132 -29.68 7.00 -27.70
CA ALA A 132 -28.42 7.63 -27.32
C ALA A 132 -27.20 6.73 -27.58
N ALA A 133 -27.38 5.40 -27.69
CA ALA A 133 -26.32 4.46 -28.03
C ALA A 133 -25.66 4.76 -29.39
N GLN A 134 -26.34 5.46 -30.31
CA GLN A 134 -25.72 5.89 -31.58
C GLN A 134 -24.42 6.70 -31.34
N LYS A 135 -24.34 7.46 -30.24
CA LYS A 135 -23.14 8.22 -29.87
C LYS A 135 -21.96 7.34 -29.45
N ALA A 136 -22.22 6.08 -29.12
CA ALA A 136 -21.22 5.08 -28.74
C ALA A 136 -20.75 4.23 -29.94
N ALA A 137 -21.14 4.56 -31.17
CA ALA A 137 -20.66 3.88 -32.37
C ALA A 137 -19.12 3.86 -32.41
N GLY A 138 -18.54 2.66 -32.54
CA GLY A 138 -17.09 2.44 -32.55
C GLY A 138 -16.39 2.47 -31.19
N PHE A 139 -17.12 2.62 -30.08
CA PHE A 139 -16.51 2.65 -28.74
C PHE A 139 -15.92 1.29 -28.35
N ASP A 140 -16.42 0.20 -28.91
CA ASP A 140 -15.87 -1.15 -28.75
C ASP A 140 -14.41 -1.26 -29.22
N ALA A 141 -13.99 -0.46 -30.21
CA ALA A 141 -12.59 -0.38 -30.61
C ALA A 141 -11.68 0.18 -29.49
N ARG A 142 -12.19 1.04 -28.61
CA ARG A 142 -11.44 1.54 -27.44
C ARG A 142 -11.24 0.47 -26.37
N ALA A 143 -12.17 -0.48 -26.29
CA ALA A 143 -12.12 -1.62 -25.38
C ALA A 143 -11.41 -2.85 -25.98
N GLY A 144 -11.13 -2.84 -27.29
CA GLY A 144 -10.38 -3.90 -27.97
C GLY A 144 -9.02 -4.16 -27.31
N SER A 145 -8.42 -5.33 -27.59
CA SER A 145 -7.16 -5.76 -26.95
C SER A 145 -5.99 -4.78 -27.12
N GLN A 146 -6.01 -3.96 -28.17
CA GLN A 146 -5.02 -2.89 -28.42
C GLN A 146 -5.62 -1.48 -28.31
N GLY A 147 -6.86 -1.39 -27.81
CA GLY A 147 -7.56 -0.14 -27.62
C GLY A 147 -6.92 0.75 -26.55
N GLU A 148 -7.35 2.01 -26.50
CA GLU A 148 -6.87 2.97 -25.51
C GLU A 148 -7.08 2.51 -24.06
N LEU A 149 -8.24 1.92 -23.75
CA LEU A 149 -8.56 1.47 -22.40
C LEU A 149 -7.71 0.26 -21.99
N ALA A 150 -7.46 -0.67 -22.92
CA ALA A 150 -6.59 -1.82 -22.68
C ALA A 150 -5.13 -1.38 -22.43
N ARG A 151 -4.64 -0.38 -23.19
CA ARG A 151 -3.29 0.19 -22.98
C ARG A 151 -3.18 0.93 -21.65
N ALA A 152 -4.20 1.70 -21.27
CA ALA A 152 -4.24 2.38 -19.98
C ALA A 152 -4.24 1.36 -18.82
N TYR A 153 -4.99 0.25 -18.96
CA TYR A 153 -5.02 -0.81 -17.96
C TYR A 153 -3.64 -1.48 -17.83
N ALA A 154 -3.01 -1.83 -18.96
CA ALA A 154 -1.67 -2.42 -18.98
C ALA A 154 -0.60 -1.48 -18.38
N ALA A 155 -0.69 -0.17 -18.63
CA ALA A 155 0.22 0.81 -18.04
C ALA A 155 0.10 0.88 -16.52
N HIS A 156 -1.11 0.79 -15.97
CA HIS A 156 -1.29 0.71 -14.52
C HIS A 156 -0.78 -0.61 -13.94
N ASP A 157 -1.02 -1.74 -14.61
CA ASP A 157 -0.49 -3.04 -14.21
C ASP A 157 1.05 -3.02 -14.18
N ASP A 158 1.69 -2.47 -15.22
CA ASP A 158 3.14 -2.32 -15.31
C ASP A 158 3.72 -1.47 -14.16
N VAL A 159 3.11 -0.32 -13.87
CA VAL A 159 3.54 0.52 -12.73
C VAL A 159 3.45 -0.25 -11.42
N VAL A 160 2.38 -1.01 -11.19
CA VAL A 160 2.22 -1.79 -9.97
C VAL A 160 3.28 -2.88 -9.86
N GLN A 161 3.51 -3.63 -10.93
CA GLN A 161 4.38 -4.81 -10.91
C GLN A 161 5.87 -4.45 -11.03
N GLN A 162 6.24 -3.64 -12.01
CA GLN A 162 7.63 -3.37 -12.40
C GLN A 162 8.23 -2.13 -11.73
N VAL A 163 7.41 -1.17 -11.33
CA VAL A 163 7.91 0.04 -10.68
C VAL A 163 7.76 -0.07 -9.17
N LEU A 164 6.53 -0.16 -8.70
CA LEU A 164 6.24 -0.10 -7.27
C LEU A 164 6.72 -1.37 -6.55
N GLY A 165 6.44 -2.56 -7.09
CA GLY A 165 6.96 -3.83 -6.56
C GLY A 165 8.49 -3.86 -6.44
N THR A 166 9.21 -3.49 -7.51
CA THR A 166 10.68 -3.43 -7.52
C THR A 166 11.23 -2.41 -6.51
N VAL A 167 10.58 -1.25 -6.37
CA VAL A 167 10.99 -0.26 -5.36
C VAL A 167 10.78 -0.79 -3.94
N GLN A 168 9.69 -1.49 -3.65
CA GLN A 168 9.50 -2.09 -2.32
C GLN A 168 10.60 -3.10 -2.00
N ASP A 169 10.91 -3.98 -2.95
CA ASP A 169 11.95 -5.00 -2.82
C ASP A 169 13.31 -4.35 -2.55
N ALA A 170 13.66 -3.33 -3.32
CA ALA A 170 14.92 -2.59 -3.16
C ALA A 170 15.00 -1.84 -1.83
N VAL A 171 13.90 -1.22 -1.38
CA VAL A 171 13.84 -0.52 -0.09
C VAL A 171 14.06 -1.51 1.06
N VAL A 172 13.35 -2.63 1.07
CA VAL A 172 13.47 -3.63 2.15
C VAL A 172 14.86 -4.27 2.17
N ALA A 173 15.38 -4.69 1.01
CA ALA A 173 16.68 -5.34 0.91
C ALA A 173 17.86 -4.37 1.21
N GLY A 174 17.76 -3.12 0.78
CA GLY A 174 18.82 -2.12 0.94
C GLY A 174 18.84 -1.43 2.30
N LEU A 175 17.79 -1.57 3.11
CA LEU A 175 17.64 -0.77 4.34
C LEU A 175 18.76 -0.98 5.36
N PRO A 176 19.23 -2.21 5.68
CA PRO A 176 20.34 -2.40 6.61
C PRO A 176 21.59 -1.61 6.21
N GLN A 177 21.96 -1.65 4.92
CA GLN A 177 23.12 -0.93 4.41
C GLN A 177 22.89 0.60 4.42
N ALA A 178 21.69 1.06 4.05
CA ALA A 178 21.35 2.48 4.09
C ALA A 178 21.42 3.06 5.51
N ARG A 179 20.95 2.32 6.53
CA ARG A 179 21.08 2.69 7.95
C ARG A 179 22.55 2.83 8.34
N LEU A 180 23.37 1.83 8.04
CA LEU A 180 24.80 1.85 8.37
C LEU A 180 25.53 3.02 7.69
N ALA A 181 25.27 3.26 6.40
CA ALA A 181 25.86 4.37 5.66
C ALA A 181 25.47 5.73 6.26
N ALA A 182 24.21 5.91 6.67
CA ALA A 182 23.76 7.13 7.35
C ALA A 182 24.48 7.33 8.69
N MET A 183 24.65 6.27 9.49
CA MET A 183 25.41 6.33 10.76
C MET A 183 26.87 6.72 10.53
N GLN A 184 27.55 6.08 9.57
CA GLN A 184 28.94 6.36 9.24
C GLN A 184 29.12 7.81 8.72
N ALA A 185 28.18 8.30 7.90
CA ALA A 185 28.22 9.67 7.40
C ALA A 185 28.10 10.71 8.53
N VAL A 186 27.29 10.44 9.55
CA VAL A 186 27.17 11.30 10.74
C VAL A 186 28.44 11.25 11.57
N LEU A 187 29.02 10.06 11.80
CA LEU A 187 30.28 9.93 12.51
C LEU A 187 31.41 10.68 11.79
N ALA A 188 31.54 10.51 10.47
CA ALA A 188 32.56 11.21 9.66
C ALA A 188 32.47 12.74 9.80
N ARG A 189 31.25 13.30 9.84
CA ARG A 189 31.02 14.75 10.04
C ARG A 189 31.39 15.23 11.45
N ASN A 190 31.32 14.36 12.46
CA ASN A 190 31.69 14.68 13.84
C ASN A 190 33.21 14.54 14.11
N TYR A 191 33.96 13.92 13.20
CA TYR A 191 35.41 13.73 13.29
C TYR A 191 36.14 14.22 12.03
N PRO A 192 36.11 15.53 11.72
CA PRO A 192 36.67 16.09 10.47
C PRO A 192 38.20 15.99 10.37
N GLY A 193 38.90 15.73 11.47
CA GLY A 193 40.36 15.54 11.49
C GLY A 193 40.84 14.17 11.01
N LEU A 194 39.91 13.23 10.77
CA LEU A 194 40.23 11.92 10.22
C LEU A 194 40.30 11.99 8.68
N PRO A 195 41.20 11.22 8.04
CA PRO A 195 41.21 11.09 6.60
C PRO A 195 39.83 10.69 6.05
N PRO A 196 39.41 11.22 4.88
CA PRO A 196 38.19 10.77 4.22
C PRO A 196 38.20 9.26 4.01
N GLY A 197 37.10 8.58 4.36
CA GLY A 197 37.01 7.12 4.27
C GLY A 197 37.60 6.35 5.45
N SER A 198 38.01 7.03 6.54
CA SER A 198 38.41 6.37 7.78
C SER A 198 37.27 5.50 8.32
N ALA A 199 37.57 4.22 8.57
CA ALA A 199 36.61 3.30 9.15
C ALA A 199 36.43 3.59 10.66
N PHE A 200 35.18 3.66 11.10
CA PHE A 200 34.83 3.66 12.52
C PHE A 200 34.59 2.22 12.97
N ASP A 201 35.10 1.84 14.15
CA ASP A 201 34.74 0.59 14.81
C ASP A 201 33.35 0.72 15.44
N LEU A 202 32.35 0.80 14.55
CA LEU A 202 30.93 0.89 14.85
C LEU A 202 30.31 -0.51 14.73
N VAL A 203 29.77 -1.02 15.84
CA VAL A 203 29.16 -2.34 15.92
C VAL A 203 27.67 -2.17 16.22
N ILE A 204 26.83 -2.90 15.48
CA ILE A 204 25.41 -3.06 15.81
C ILE A 204 25.31 -4.18 16.84
N GLU A 205 24.98 -3.84 18.08
CA GLU A 205 24.86 -4.81 19.19
C GLU A 205 23.51 -5.53 19.17
N HIS A 206 22.45 -4.82 18.76
CA HIS A 206 21.11 -5.39 18.61
C HIS A 206 20.36 -4.71 17.46
N ASP A 207 19.65 -5.51 16.68
CA ASP A 207 18.77 -5.06 15.60
C ASP A 207 17.64 -6.07 15.43
N ASN A 208 16.41 -5.63 15.66
CA ASN A 208 15.22 -6.47 15.47
C ASN A 208 14.51 -6.21 14.13
N TRP A 209 15.25 -5.69 13.14
CA TRP A 209 14.76 -5.51 11.77
C TRP A 209 14.36 -6.84 11.09
N GLU A 210 15.13 -7.90 11.33
CA GLU A 210 14.89 -9.19 10.71
C GLU A 210 13.48 -9.70 11.03
N ALA A 211 12.76 -10.13 10.01
CA ALA A 211 11.37 -10.61 10.08
C ALA A 211 10.32 -9.60 10.58
N TYR A 212 10.67 -8.33 10.87
CA TYR A 212 9.70 -7.30 11.27
C TYR A 212 8.80 -6.88 10.11
N VAL A 213 9.40 -6.66 8.93
CA VAL A 213 8.69 -6.40 7.67
C VAL A 213 8.70 -7.68 6.85
N GLN A 214 7.51 -8.13 6.44
CA GLN A 214 7.34 -9.39 5.72
C GLN A 214 6.58 -9.17 4.42
N ARG A 215 6.84 -10.03 3.43
CA ARG A 215 6.05 -10.06 2.20
C ARG A 215 4.77 -10.84 2.46
N HIS A 216 3.64 -10.17 2.25
CA HIS A 216 2.30 -10.74 2.30
C HIS A 216 1.81 -11.12 0.90
N SER A 217 0.94 -12.13 0.84
CA SER A 217 0.36 -12.57 -0.42
C SER A 217 -0.71 -11.61 -0.91
N ALA A 218 -0.84 -11.53 -2.23
CA ALA A 218 -1.87 -10.76 -2.92
C ALA A 218 -3.30 -11.05 -2.42
N GLN A 219 -3.56 -12.31 -2.04
CA GLN A 219 -4.88 -12.76 -1.55
C GLN A 219 -5.29 -12.08 -0.24
N GLN A 220 -4.33 -11.75 0.64
CA GLN A 220 -4.61 -11.06 1.90
C GLN A 220 -5.07 -9.61 1.66
N LEU A 221 -4.61 -8.99 0.57
CA LEU A 221 -4.98 -7.62 0.20
C LEU A 221 -6.37 -7.54 -0.47
N ARG A 222 -6.85 -8.65 -1.05
CA ARG A 222 -8.07 -8.69 -1.87
C ARG A 222 -9.30 -8.13 -1.17
N PRO A 223 -9.66 -8.53 0.07
CA PRO A 223 -10.86 -8.02 0.73
C PRO A 223 -10.79 -6.52 1.00
N PHE A 224 -9.59 -6.01 1.32
CA PHE A 224 -9.37 -4.58 1.53
C PHE A 224 -9.60 -3.79 0.23
N ILE A 225 -9.02 -4.25 -0.89
CA ILE A 225 -9.21 -3.62 -2.21
C ILE A 225 -10.69 -3.67 -2.64
N GLN A 226 -11.38 -4.79 -2.41
CA GLN A 226 -12.81 -4.90 -2.67
C GLN A 226 -13.62 -3.89 -1.84
N GLY A 227 -13.29 -3.72 -0.56
CA GLY A 227 -13.90 -2.71 0.30
C GLY A 227 -13.66 -1.27 -0.17
N VAL A 228 -12.45 -0.96 -0.65
CA VAL A 228 -12.15 0.37 -1.23
C VAL A 228 -12.93 0.59 -2.53
N ALA A 229 -13.04 -0.42 -3.39
CA ALA A 229 -13.80 -0.32 -4.64
C ALA A 229 -15.30 -0.04 -4.40
N GLN A 230 -15.87 -0.57 -3.32
CA GLN A 230 -17.27 -0.32 -2.93
C GLN A 230 -17.57 1.14 -2.58
N LEU A 231 -16.56 1.96 -2.29
CA LEU A 231 -16.74 3.40 -2.08
C LEU A 231 -17.14 4.14 -3.36
N TYR A 232 -17.00 3.51 -4.53
CA TYR A 232 -17.26 4.12 -5.83
C TYR A 232 -18.54 3.55 -6.44
N GLY A 233 -19.58 4.40 -6.52
CA GLY A 233 -20.88 4.01 -7.08
C GLY A 233 -20.81 3.51 -8.54
N PHE A 234 -19.84 3.98 -9.33
CA PHE A 234 -19.63 3.51 -10.70
C PHE A 234 -19.25 2.02 -10.79
N LEU A 235 -18.57 1.49 -9.77
CA LEU A 235 -18.13 0.09 -9.68
C LEU A 235 -19.21 -0.82 -9.08
N SER A 236 -20.32 -0.25 -8.59
CA SER A 236 -21.43 -1.02 -8.00
C SER A 236 -22.11 -1.92 -9.05
N PRO A 237 -22.83 -2.97 -8.62
CA PRO A 237 -23.64 -3.79 -9.52
C PRO A 237 -24.62 -2.94 -10.34
N ARG A 238 -24.71 -3.24 -11.63
CA ARG A 238 -25.55 -2.55 -12.62
C ARG A 238 -26.66 -3.49 -13.06
N ASP A 239 -27.44 -3.96 -12.09
CA ASP A 239 -28.52 -4.91 -12.31
C ASP A 239 -29.88 -4.23 -12.20
N HIS A 240 -30.65 -4.26 -13.29
CA HIS A 240 -31.98 -3.66 -13.32
C HIS A 240 -32.91 -4.47 -14.23
N THR A 241 -34.19 -4.56 -13.86
CA THR A 241 -35.23 -5.13 -14.73
C THR A 241 -36.43 -4.20 -14.76
N VAL A 242 -36.76 -3.70 -15.95
CA VAL A 242 -37.97 -2.91 -16.19
C VAL A 242 -39.03 -3.83 -16.78
N TYR A 243 -40.30 -3.62 -16.43
CA TYR A 243 -41.43 -4.35 -16.97
C TYR A 243 -42.35 -3.40 -17.73
N ASN A 244 -43.01 -3.88 -18.78
CA ASN A 244 -44.08 -3.11 -19.39
C ASN A 244 -45.32 -3.06 -18.44
N PRO A 245 -46.12 -1.98 -18.44
CA PRO A 245 -47.18 -1.80 -17.45
C PRO A 245 -48.50 -2.55 -17.74
N TRP A 246 -48.70 -3.15 -18.92
CA TRP A 246 -49.94 -3.86 -19.28
C TRP A 246 -49.75 -5.36 -19.50
N VAL A 247 -50.86 -6.10 -19.45
CA VAL A 247 -50.89 -7.53 -19.79
C VAL A 247 -50.58 -7.72 -21.27
N VAL A 248 -49.60 -8.56 -21.56
CA VAL A 248 -49.14 -8.83 -22.94
C VAL A 248 -49.78 -10.09 -23.54
N GLN A 249 -49.95 -11.13 -22.72
CA GLN A 249 -50.47 -12.43 -23.15
C GLN A 249 -51.56 -12.90 -22.19
N ALA A 250 -52.78 -13.10 -22.69
CA ALA A 250 -53.91 -13.54 -21.87
C ALA A 250 -53.68 -14.91 -21.20
N ARG A 251 -52.88 -15.79 -21.83
CA ARG A 251 -52.51 -17.10 -21.26
C ARG A 251 -51.60 -16.97 -20.03
N CYS A 252 -50.86 -15.87 -19.92
CA CYS A 252 -49.93 -15.61 -18.83
C CYS A 252 -50.08 -14.18 -18.33
N PRO A 253 -51.23 -13.86 -17.70
CA PRO A 253 -51.59 -12.49 -17.36
C PRO A 253 -50.71 -11.90 -16.24
N HIS A 254 -49.92 -12.73 -15.56
CA HIS A 254 -48.95 -12.33 -14.54
C HIS A 254 -47.56 -12.01 -15.11
N LEU A 255 -47.27 -12.37 -16.37
CA LEU A 255 -45.98 -12.11 -17.02
C LEU A 255 -46.03 -10.81 -17.84
N ARG A 256 -44.86 -10.21 -18.02
CA ARG A 256 -44.67 -8.92 -18.70
C ARG A 256 -43.45 -8.99 -19.60
N HIS A 257 -43.44 -8.23 -20.68
CA HIS A 257 -42.20 -7.89 -21.38
C HIS A 257 -41.17 -7.33 -20.40
N GLN A 258 -39.90 -7.70 -20.57
CA GLN A 258 -38.84 -7.27 -19.66
C GLN A 258 -37.69 -6.62 -20.41
N LEU A 259 -37.14 -5.54 -19.85
CA LEU A 259 -35.87 -4.99 -20.26
C LEU A 259 -34.86 -5.28 -19.15
N ARG A 260 -33.90 -6.16 -19.42
CA ARG A 260 -32.96 -6.67 -18.42
C ARG A 260 -31.58 -6.11 -18.66
N ARG A 261 -31.06 -5.40 -17.66
CA ARG A 261 -29.67 -4.94 -17.60
C ARG A 261 -28.96 -5.77 -16.54
N ARG A 262 -27.86 -6.44 -16.92
CA ARG A 262 -26.98 -7.15 -15.99
C ARG A 262 -25.59 -6.59 -16.10
N GLY A 263 -24.93 -6.36 -14.98
CA GLY A 263 -23.55 -5.91 -15.04
C GLY A 263 -22.87 -5.85 -13.69
N GLY A 264 -21.57 -6.13 -13.69
CA GLY A 264 -20.77 -6.24 -12.48
C GLY A 264 -19.32 -5.91 -12.75
N THR A 265 -18.64 -5.41 -11.72
CA THR A 265 -17.19 -5.24 -11.70
C THR A 265 -16.67 -6.01 -10.50
N GLU A 266 -15.79 -6.96 -10.73
CA GLU A 266 -15.36 -7.87 -9.70
C GLU A 266 -13.87 -8.15 -9.78
N LEU A 267 -13.29 -8.36 -8.59
CA LEU A 267 -11.93 -8.81 -8.41
C LEU A 267 -12.00 -10.31 -8.17
N ASP A 268 -11.56 -11.09 -9.16
CA ASP A 268 -11.70 -12.54 -9.15
C ASP A 268 -10.83 -13.21 -8.08
N ALA A 269 -10.95 -14.54 -7.97
CA ALA A 269 -10.19 -15.32 -7.00
C ALA A 269 -8.67 -15.21 -7.18
N THR A 270 -8.21 -14.94 -8.40
CA THR A 270 -6.80 -14.77 -8.77
C THR A 270 -6.29 -13.35 -8.53
N GLY A 271 -7.15 -12.43 -8.09
CA GLY A 271 -6.81 -11.03 -7.87
C GLY A 271 -6.79 -10.22 -9.16
N ARG A 272 -7.53 -10.62 -10.20
CA ARG A 272 -7.65 -9.86 -11.46
C ARG A 272 -9.01 -9.21 -11.58
N TRP A 273 -9.02 -7.97 -12.05
CA TRP A 273 -10.26 -7.24 -12.31
C TRP A 273 -10.92 -7.74 -13.58
N GLN A 274 -12.23 -7.94 -13.52
CA GLN A 274 -13.07 -8.19 -14.67
C GLN A 274 -14.36 -7.39 -14.58
N SER A 275 -14.98 -7.13 -15.73
CA SER A 275 -16.29 -6.51 -15.76
C SER A 275 -17.13 -7.02 -16.92
N THR A 276 -18.41 -7.22 -16.63
CA THR A 276 -19.42 -7.67 -17.60
C THR A 276 -20.55 -6.65 -17.61
N ASP A 277 -21.09 -6.38 -18.79
CA ASP A 277 -22.27 -5.54 -18.99
C ASP A 277 -23.08 -6.09 -20.16
N THR A 278 -24.33 -6.48 -19.91
CA THR A 278 -25.27 -6.95 -20.94
C THR A 278 -26.64 -6.31 -20.78
N GLN A 279 -27.29 -6.07 -21.91
CA GLN A 279 -28.66 -5.57 -21.94
C GLN A 279 -29.46 -6.30 -23.02
N SER A 280 -30.64 -6.79 -22.65
CA SER A 280 -31.53 -7.49 -23.57
C SER A 280 -32.99 -7.11 -23.36
N TYR A 281 -33.72 -7.08 -24.46
CA TYR A 281 -35.18 -7.04 -24.45
C TYR A 281 -35.71 -8.48 -24.47
N HIS A 282 -36.44 -8.85 -23.43
CA HIS A 282 -37.07 -10.16 -23.27
C HIS A 282 -38.55 -10.05 -23.64
N ALA A 283 -38.86 -10.51 -24.85
CA ALA A 283 -40.21 -10.48 -25.37
C ALA A 283 -41.02 -11.66 -24.86
N LEU A 284 -42.07 -11.44 -24.07
CA LEU A 284 -43.02 -12.47 -23.68
C LEU A 284 -43.74 -13.00 -24.93
N ARG A 285 -43.63 -14.31 -25.14
CA ARG A 285 -44.27 -15.08 -26.20
C ARG A 285 -45.03 -16.24 -25.58
N SER A 286 -45.92 -16.84 -26.35
CA SER A 286 -46.54 -18.12 -25.99
C SER A 286 -46.74 -18.99 -27.22
N ASN A 287 -46.63 -20.30 -27.04
CA ASN A 287 -47.05 -21.28 -28.03
C ASN A 287 -47.73 -22.48 -27.35
N LYS A 288 -48.27 -23.41 -28.13
CA LYS A 288 -48.98 -24.59 -27.62
C LYS A 288 -48.07 -25.69 -27.04
N TRP A 289 -46.76 -25.62 -27.28
CA TRP A 289 -45.82 -26.70 -26.99
C TRP A 289 -45.09 -26.51 -25.66
N ILE A 290 -44.63 -25.30 -25.39
CA ILE A 290 -43.83 -24.97 -24.20
C ILE A 290 -44.48 -23.90 -23.32
N GLY A 291 -45.71 -23.49 -23.64
CA GLY A 291 -46.42 -22.45 -22.91
C GLY A 291 -45.80 -21.07 -23.14
N CYS A 292 -45.72 -20.26 -22.08
CA CYS A 292 -45.17 -18.91 -22.13
C CYS A 292 -43.67 -18.91 -21.87
N TYR A 293 -42.96 -18.10 -22.64
CA TYR A 293 -41.51 -17.98 -22.56
C TYR A 293 -41.07 -16.58 -23.01
N TYR A 294 -39.82 -16.24 -22.70
CA TYR A 294 -39.15 -15.03 -23.15
C TYR A 294 -38.29 -15.35 -24.37
N ARG A 295 -38.55 -14.66 -25.49
CA ARG A 295 -37.59 -14.55 -26.58
C ARG A 295 -36.62 -13.42 -26.25
N GLU A 296 -35.34 -13.73 -26.14
CA GLU A 296 -34.31 -12.74 -25.92
C GLU A 296 -33.92 -12.03 -27.22
N TYR A 297 -33.87 -10.70 -27.17
CA TYR A 297 -33.24 -9.85 -28.17
C TYR A 297 -32.05 -9.16 -27.50
N ALA A 298 -30.84 -9.66 -27.77
CA ALA A 298 -29.60 -9.09 -27.23
C ALA A 298 -29.37 -7.70 -27.80
N MET A 299 -29.47 -6.68 -26.95
CA MET A 299 -29.37 -5.28 -27.35
C MET A 299 -27.95 -4.74 -27.23
N GLY A 300 -27.18 -5.20 -26.25
CA GLY A 300 -25.80 -4.75 -26.06
C GLY A 300 -25.06 -5.69 -25.12
N TRP A 301 -23.75 -5.80 -25.30
CA TRP A 301 -22.92 -6.74 -24.56
C TRP A 301 -21.47 -6.29 -24.51
N GLY A 302 -20.81 -6.57 -23.39
CA GLY A 302 -19.39 -6.31 -23.18
C GLY A 302 -18.88 -7.15 -22.02
N TRP A 303 -17.73 -7.77 -22.22
CA TRP A 303 -17.05 -8.50 -21.16
C TRP A 303 -15.54 -8.29 -21.29
N ILE A 304 -14.96 -7.67 -20.26
CA ILE A 304 -13.52 -7.59 -20.09
C ILE A 304 -13.14 -8.69 -19.09
N ALA A 305 -12.61 -9.78 -19.62
CA ALA A 305 -12.21 -10.94 -18.84
C ALA A 305 -10.83 -10.73 -18.21
N GLY A 306 -10.63 -11.26 -17.00
CA GLY A 306 -9.28 -11.55 -16.53
C GLY A 306 -8.65 -12.64 -17.40
N ALA A 307 -7.37 -12.55 -17.75
CA ALA A 307 -6.76 -13.48 -18.72
C ALA A 307 -6.79 -14.98 -18.31
N ALA A 308 -7.10 -15.30 -17.05
CA ALA A 308 -7.24 -16.65 -16.52
C ALA A 308 -8.69 -17.03 -16.15
N ALA A 309 -9.69 -16.17 -16.44
CA ALA A 309 -11.08 -16.46 -16.15
C ALA A 309 -11.56 -17.64 -17.03
N PRO A 310 -11.95 -18.79 -16.45
CA PRO A 310 -12.26 -19.99 -17.23
C PRO A 310 -13.55 -19.83 -18.04
N ALA A 311 -14.53 -19.07 -17.52
CA ALA A 311 -15.81 -18.81 -18.16
C ALA A 311 -16.50 -17.58 -17.55
N MET A 312 -17.44 -16.99 -18.30
CA MET A 312 -18.35 -15.99 -17.74
C MET A 312 -19.27 -16.64 -16.68
N ALA A 313 -19.52 -15.94 -15.57
CA ALA A 313 -20.29 -16.50 -14.44
C ALA A 313 -21.79 -16.77 -14.73
N GLY A 314 -22.36 -16.18 -15.78
CA GLY A 314 -23.77 -16.34 -16.16
C GLY A 314 -23.98 -17.40 -17.25
N PRO A 315 -25.24 -17.85 -17.47
CA PRO A 315 -25.56 -18.81 -18.53
C PRO A 315 -25.15 -18.25 -19.90
N HIS A 316 -24.50 -19.07 -20.72
CA HIS A 316 -24.05 -18.75 -22.06
C HIS A 316 -23.74 -20.01 -22.85
N VAL A 317 -23.50 -19.86 -24.16
CA VAL A 317 -22.85 -20.84 -25.03
C VAL A 317 -21.78 -20.11 -25.83
N ASP A 318 -20.72 -20.82 -26.23
CA ASP A 318 -19.61 -20.19 -26.95
C ASP A 318 -19.97 -19.74 -28.37
N ASN A 319 -20.83 -20.52 -29.05
CA ASN A 319 -21.19 -20.31 -30.45
C ASN A 319 -22.71 -20.20 -30.61
N PRO A 320 -23.32 -19.06 -30.21
CA PRO A 320 -24.74 -18.83 -30.47
C PRO A 320 -24.97 -18.56 -31.98
N PRO A 321 -26.15 -18.90 -32.53
CA PRO A 321 -26.55 -18.46 -33.86
C PRO A 321 -26.52 -16.93 -34.01
N ASP A 322 -26.13 -16.44 -35.19
CA ASP A 322 -26.14 -15.00 -35.50
C ASP A 322 -27.56 -14.44 -35.50
N ASP A 323 -28.50 -15.24 -36.02
CA ASP A 323 -29.94 -15.03 -35.98
C ASP A 323 -30.73 -16.34 -35.79
N PHE A 324 -32.05 -16.25 -35.81
CA PHE A 324 -32.98 -17.37 -35.62
C PHE A 324 -33.92 -17.51 -36.81
N SER A 325 -33.41 -17.31 -38.03
CA SER A 325 -34.18 -17.46 -39.28
C SER A 325 -34.38 -18.92 -39.67
N ASP A 326 -33.34 -19.75 -39.49
CA ASP A 326 -33.37 -21.19 -39.81
C ASP A 326 -34.08 -22.04 -38.75
N GLN A 327 -34.13 -21.57 -37.50
CA GLN A 327 -34.74 -22.30 -36.38
C GLN A 327 -35.39 -21.34 -35.38
N ASP A 328 -36.57 -21.73 -34.89
CA ASP A 328 -37.23 -21.04 -33.78
C ASP A 328 -36.32 -20.95 -32.55
N PHE A 329 -36.19 -19.75 -31.98
CA PHE A 329 -35.42 -19.49 -30.75
C PHE A 329 -35.68 -20.52 -29.64
N TRP A 330 -36.95 -20.81 -29.33
CA TRP A 330 -37.29 -21.72 -28.24
C TRP A 330 -36.87 -23.16 -28.51
N ARG A 331 -36.86 -23.57 -29.78
CA ARG A 331 -36.47 -24.92 -30.19
C ARG A 331 -34.96 -25.05 -30.11
N TRP A 332 -34.24 -24.05 -30.62
CA TRP A 332 -32.79 -23.96 -30.48
C TRP A 332 -32.36 -24.00 -29.01
N VAL A 333 -32.99 -23.19 -28.15
CA VAL A 333 -32.70 -23.19 -26.70
C VAL A 333 -32.86 -24.58 -26.10
N LYS A 334 -33.95 -25.29 -26.43
CA LYS A 334 -34.21 -26.63 -25.91
C LYS A 334 -33.21 -27.68 -26.40
N GLU A 335 -32.69 -27.54 -27.61
CA GLU A 335 -31.80 -28.52 -28.25
C GLU A 335 -30.32 -28.27 -27.95
N ALA A 336 -29.91 -27.01 -27.82
CA ALA A 336 -28.51 -26.61 -27.74
C ALA A 336 -28.09 -26.03 -26.38
N THR A 337 -29.03 -25.79 -25.47
CA THR A 337 -28.76 -25.11 -24.19
C THR A 337 -29.58 -25.69 -23.04
N ASP A 338 -29.29 -25.26 -21.82
CA ASP A 338 -30.05 -25.51 -20.59
C ASP A 338 -30.76 -24.24 -20.07
N TRP A 339 -30.94 -23.22 -20.92
CA TRP A 339 -31.40 -21.92 -20.47
C TRP A 339 -32.85 -21.94 -20.01
N ASP A 340 -33.10 -21.40 -18.81
CA ASP A 340 -34.45 -21.11 -18.34
C ASP A 340 -35.00 -19.85 -19.01
N ILE A 341 -35.75 -20.05 -20.11
CA ILE A 341 -36.43 -18.98 -20.84
C ILE A 341 -37.82 -18.65 -20.30
N ALA A 342 -38.29 -19.31 -19.24
CA ALA A 342 -39.61 -19.03 -18.65
C ALA A 342 -39.50 -18.13 -17.41
N SER A 343 -38.56 -18.42 -16.52
CA SER A 343 -38.36 -17.69 -15.25
C SER A 343 -36.95 -17.15 -15.05
N GLY A 344 -36.00 -17.50 -15.91
CA GLY A 344 -34.61 -17.07 -15.80
C GLY A 344 -34.50 -15.55 -15.82
N ARG A 345 -33.49 -15.04 -15.11
CA ARG A 345 -33.29 -13.59 -14.89
C ARG A 345 -32.10 -13.03 -15.68
N ASP A 346 -31.33 -13.85 -16.35
CA ASP A 346 -30.13 -13.41 -17.06
C ASP A 346 -30.41 -13.02 -18.52
N ASN A 347 -29.33 -12.67 -19.21
CA ASN A 347 -29.29 -12.36 -20.63
C ASN A 347 -28.39 -13.37 -21.36
N PRO A 348 -28.75 -14.65 -21.40
CA PRO A 348 -27.84 -15.69 -21.87
C PRO A 348 -27.38 -15.48 -23.32
N LEU A 349 -28.23 -14.99 -24.22
CA LEU A 349 -27.80 -14.69 -25.60
C LEU A 349 -26.83 -13.51 -25.65
N ALA A 350 -27.06 -12.44 -24.89
CA ALA A 350 -26.11 -11.33 -24.81
C ALA A 350 -24.79 -11.73 -24.13
N ASN A 351 -24.84 -12.60 -23.12
CA ASN A 351 -23.67 -13.20 -22.49
C ASN A 351 -22.84 -14.00 -23.52
N SER A 352 -23.48 -14.88 -24.29
CA SER A 352 -22.84 -15.63 -25.37
C SER A 352 -22.15 -14.71 -26.39
N ARG A 353 -22.81 -13.61 -26.78
CA ARG A 353 -22.20 -12.60 -27.67
C ARG A 353 -21.01 -11.88 -27.01
N ALA A 354 -21.08 -11.59 -25.71
CA ALA A 354 -19.96 -11.03 -24.96
C ALA A 354 -18.76 -11.98 -24.91
N VAL A 355 -19.00 -13.27 -24.71
CA VAL A 355 -17.98 -14.32 -24.71
C VAL A 355 -17.30 -14.44 -26.07
N ALA A 356 -18.08 -14.42 -27.16
CA ALA A 356 -17.59 -14.50 -28.53
C ALA A 356 -16.77 -13.27 -28.94
N SER A 357 -17.18 -12.07 -28.51
CA SER A 357 -16.49 -10.81 -28.87
C SER A 357 -15.51 -10.30 -27.82
N ARG A 358 -15.05 -11.15 -26.89
CA ARG A 358 -14.25 -10.70 -25.73
C ARG A 358 -12.87 -10.18 -26.17
N PRO A 359 -12.47 -8.95 -25.78
CA PRO A 359 -11.09 -8.53 -25.90
C PRO A 359 -10.21 -9.28 -24.89
N ARG A 360 -8.91 -9.38 -25.19
CA ARG A 360 -7.91 -9.98 -24.31
C ARG A 360 -7.09 -8.86 -23.69
N TRP A 361 -7.40 -8.51 -22.44
CA TRP A 361 -6.63 -7.53 -21.68
C TRP A 361 -5.54 -8.26 -20.91
N GLN A 362 -4.31 -7.75 -21.00
CA GLN A 362 -3.18 -8.26 -20.23
C GLN A 362 -3.23 -7.65 -18.83
N GLY A 363 -3.05 -8.47 -17.81
CA GLY A 363 -2.97 -8.03 -16.42
C GLY A 363 -2.39 -9.13 -15.55
N SER A 364 -1.56 -8.75 -14.59
CA SER A 364 -0.85 -9.68 -13.71
C SER A 364 -1.70 -10.05 -12.50
N GLY A 365 -2.61 -9.16 -12.11
CA GLY A 365 -3.46 -9.27 -10.93
C GLY A 365 -2.87 -8.50 -9.75
N LEU A 366 -3.39 -8.75 -8.54
CA LEU A 366 -2.87 -8.15 -7.33
C LEU A 366 -1.40 -8.56 -7.09
N PRO A 367 -0.50 -7.61 -6.82
CA PRO A 367 0.88 -7.92 -6.45
C PRO A 367 0.96 -8.44 -5.01
N GLY A 368 2.05 -9.14 -4.68
CA GLY A 368 2.48 -9.24 -3.29
C GLY A 368 2.88 -7.87 -2.75
N TYR A 369 2.80 -7.67 -1.44
CA TYR A 369 3.13 -6.39 -0.81
C TYR A 369 3.88 -6.62 0.49
N PHE A 370 4.57 -5.58 0.98
CA PHE A 370 5.19 -5.64 2.31
C PHE A 370 4.30 -5.00 3.36
N ASP A 371 4.22 -5.62 4.53
CA ASP A 371 3.61 -5.06 5.73
C ASP A 371 4.36 -5.55 6.97
N THR A 372 3.99 -5.05 8.14
CA THR A 372 4.52 -5.53 9.41
C THR A 372 4.07 -6.96 9.70
N ALA A 373 4.96 -7.78 10.23
CA ALA A 373 4.65 -9.14 10.66
C ALA A 373 3.51 -9.18 11.69
N ALA A 374 2.74 -10.27 11.67
CA ALA A 374 1.70 -10.49 12.68
C ALA A 374 2.31 -10.49 14.08
N GLY A 375 1.78 -9.64 14.98
CA GLY A 375 2.30 -9.48 16.34
C GLY A 375 3.48 -8.49 16.50
N ALA A 376 4.12 -8.05 15.41
CA ALA A 376 5.18 -7.04 15.47
C ALA A 376 4.65 -5.64 15.80
N GLY A 377 3.35 -5.38 15.55
CA GLY A 377 2.73 -4.08 15.72
C GLY A 377 2.64 -3.53 17.15
N GLY A 378 3.07 -4.30 18.16
CA GLY A 378 3.15 -3.86 19.57
C GLY A 378 4.54 -3.39 20.01
N HIS A 379 5.58 -3.59 19.20
CA HIS A 379 6.96 -3.31 19.58
C HIS A 379 7.64 -2.34 18.61
N ALA A 380 8.41 -1.40 19.16
CA ALA A 380 9.28 -0.54 18.38
C ALA A 380 10.45 -1.35 17.80
N LEU A 381 10.90 -0.95 16.60
CA LEU A 381 12.13 -1.44 16.03
C LEU A 381 13.31 -0.78 16.74
N ARG A 382 14.16 -1.56 17.40
CA ARG A 382 15.27 -1.08 18.21
C ARG A 382 16.61 -1.35 17.54
N LEU A 383 17.48 -0.35 17.59
CA LEU A 383 18.84 -0.39 17.07
C LEU A 383 19.80 0.03 18.19
N ASP A 384 20.55 -0.93 18.72
CA ASP A 384 21.62 -0.68 19.70
C ASP A 384 22.98 -0.70 18.99
N VAL A 385 23.79 0.32 19.23
CA VAL A 385 25.11 0.48 18.62
C VAL A 385 26.18 0.77 19.64
N SER A 386 27.39 0.28 19.39
CA SER A 386 28.58 0.66 20.14
C SER A 386 29.67 1.17 19.22
N LEU A 387 30.45 2.13 19.73
CA LEU A 387 31.57 2.73 19.02
C LEU A 387 32.81 2.62 19.88
N ARG A 388 33.88 2.10 19.30
CA ARG A 388 35.24 2.17 19.86
C ARG A 388 36.05 3.16 19.04
N HIS A 389 36.67 4.12 19.71
CA HIS A 389 37.47 5.13 19.03
C HIS A 389 38.69 5.52 19.88
N PRO A 390 39.86 5.80 19.27
CA PRO A 390 41.00 6.34 19.99
C PRO A 390 40.65 7.65 20.69
N GLY A 391 40.98 7.71 21.97
CA GLY A 391 40.85 8.88 22.83
C GLY A 391 42.20 9.45 23.28
N PRO A 392 42.18 10.43 24.20
CA PRO A 392 43.39 11.04 24.73
C PRO A 392 44.32 10.01 25.39
N GLN A 393 45.62 10.29 25.38
CA GLN A 393 46.65 9.49 26.08
C GLN A 393 46.76 8.03 25.59
N GLY A 394 46.35 7.74 24.36
CA GLY A 394 46.39 6.39 23.78
C GLY A 394 45.32 5.45 24.32
N LEU A 395 44.37 5.95 25.12
CA LEU A 395 43.25 5.15 25.62
C LEU A 395 42.20 4.97 24.53
N THR A 396 41.58 3.79 24.46
CA THR A 396 40.41 3.58 23.60
C THR A 396 39.15 3.90 24.39
N VAL A 397 38.29 4.75 23.83
CA VAL A 397 37.01 5.13 24.43
C VAL A 397 35.91 4.27 23.80
N SER A 398 35.13 3.61 24.65
CA SER A 398 33.95 2.83 24.25
C SER A 398 32.68 3.53 24.72
N THR A 399 31.74 3.70 23.80
CA THR A 399 30.42 4.29 24.06
C THR A 399 29.33 3.42 23.45
N ARG A 400 28.15 3.46 24.04
CA ARG A 400 26.94 2.78 23.54
C ARG A 400 25.84 3.79 23.34
N SER A 401 24.97 3.56 22.38
CA SER A 401 23.74 4.33 22.17
C SER A 401 22.66 3.42 21.61
N ALA A 402 21.41 3.85 21.76
CA ALA A 402 20.25 3.13 21.30
C ALA A 402 19.25 4.09 20.65
N ALA A 403 18.60 3.63 19.59
CA ALA A 403 17.52 4.35 18.96
C ALA A 403 16.37 3.41 18.63
N GLU A 404 15.15 3.95 18.61
CA GLU A 404 13.93 3.24 18.28
C GLU A 404 13.24 3.90 17.09
N THR A 405 12.76 3.06 16.16
CA THR A 405 11.77 3.42 15.16
C THR A 405 10.42 2.89 15.61
N PHE A 406 9.45 3.77 15.76
CA PHE A 406 8.14 3.44 16.31
C PHE A 406 7.02 3.98 15.44
N PHE A 407 5.87 3.33 15.49
CA PHE A 407 4.66 3.77 14.81
C PHE A 407 3.81 4.58 15.79
N ASP A 408 3.52 5.83 15.46
CA ASP A 408 2.69 6.68 16.30
C ASP A 408 1.80 7.60 15.48
N ARG A 409 0.49 7.40 15.62
CA ARG A 409 -0.53 8.10 14.86
C ARG A 409 -0.65 9.55 15.38
N PRO A 410 -0.56 10.57 14.50
CA PRO A 410 -0.60 11.97 14.94
C PRO A 410 -1.91 12.41 15.62
N ARG A 411 -3.01 11.71 15.35
CA ARG A 411 -4.34 12.00 15.92
C ARG A 411 -4.99 10.71 16.39
N ALA A 412 -5.52 10.73 17.61
CA ALA A 412 -6.31 9.63 18.13
C ALA A 412 -7.45 9.25 17.18
N ARG A 413 -7.78 7.96 17.13
CA ARG A 413 -8.89 7.48 16.32
C ARG A 413 -10.22 7.95 16.93
N ALA A 414 -11.20 8.25 16.07
CA ALA A 414 -12.53 8.65 16.50
C ALA A 414 -13.27 7.54 17.28
N ASP A 415 -12.89 6.27 17.07
CA ASP A 415 -13.45 5.10 17.76
C ASP A 415 -12.72 4.76 19.08
N GLY A 416 -11.75 5.57 19.50
CA GLY A 416 -10.97 5.37 20.73
C GLY A 416 -10.02 4.17 20.72
N ARG A 417 -9.91 3.44 19.59
CA ARG A 417 -9.00 2.29 19.48
C ARG A 417 -7.57 2.74 19.16
N ALA A 418 -6.60 1.93 19.56
CA ALA A 418 -5.22 2.08 19.11
C ALA A 418 -5.04 1.44 17.73
N GLU A 419 -4.25 2.09 16.87
CA GLU A 419 -3.87 1.52 15.59
C GLU A 419 -2.56 0.74 15.75
N SER A 420 -2.57 -0.54 15.38
CA SER A 420 -1.34 -1.33 15.30
C SER A 420 -0.44 -0.81 14.19
N ALA A 421 0.88 -0.92 14.39
CA ALA A 421 1.83 -0.56 13.35
C ALA A 421 1.51 -1.27 12.04
N ASN A 422 1.61 -0.55 10.93
CA ASN A 422 1.34 -1.05 9.59
C ASN A 422 2.09 -0.21 8.55
N LEU A 423 2.12 -0.72 7.32
CA LEU A 423 2.66 -0.05 6.15
C LEU A 423 1.53 0.42 5.22
N PHE A 424 0.42 0.91 5.76
CA PHE A 424 -0.60 1.64 5.00
C PHE A 424 -0.72 3.10 5.46
N HIS A 425 -0.22 3.41 6.65
CA HIS A 425 -0.12 4.77 7.15
C HIS A 425 1.35 5.18 7.40
N PRO A 426 1.78 6.36 6.89
CA PRO A 426 3.15 6.82 7.00
C PRO A 426 3.39 7.53 8.35
N TYR A 427 3.20 6.81 9.44
CA TYR A 427 3.29 7.34 10.81
C TYR A 427 4.53 6.83 11.58
N TRP A 428 5.54 6.36 10.85
CA TRP A 428 6.79 5.91 11.43
C TRP A 428 7.68 7.08 11.81
N GLN A 429 8.19 7.07 13.03
CA GLN A 429 9.03 8.10 13.62
C GLN A 429 10.25 7.46 14.28
N ALA A 430 11.24 8.28 14.61
CA ALA A 430 12.47 7.84 15.27
C ALA A 430 12.74 8.66 16.53
N ARG A 431 13.33 8.02 17.55
CA ARG A 431 13.79 8.66 18.79
C ARG A 431 15.01 7.93 19.35
N LEU A 432 15.77 8.60 20.21
CA LEU A 432 16.74 7.93 21.07
C LEU A 432 16.02 7.09 22.12
N ALA A 433 16.63 5.97 22.49
CA ALA A 433 16.11 5.05 23.49
C ALA A 433 17.10 4.89 24.65
N ALA A 434 16.59 4.57 25.83
CA ALA A 434 17.44 4.21 26.96
C ALA A 434 18.21 2.92 26.64
N GLN A 435 19.46 2.81 27.09
CA GLN A 435 20.24 1.58 26.96
C GLN A 435 19.59 0.43 27.74
N LEU A 436 19.58 -0.77 27.15
CA LEU A 436 19.22 -1.97 27.89
C LEU A 436 20.37 -2.31 28.84
N GLU A 437 20.10 -2.30 30.15
CA GLU A 437 21.05 -2.79 31.15
C GLU A 437 21.38 -4.27 30.86
N PRO A 438 22.67 -4.65 30.78
CA PRO A 438 23.07 -6.04 30.61
C PRO A 438 22.74 -6.82 31.90
N GLY A 439 21.49 -7.28 32.03
CA GLY A 439 21.03 -8.03 33.21
C GLY A 439 19.53 -8.34 33.32
N ILE A 440 18.66 -7.74 32.50
CA ILE A 440 17.19 -7.94 32.62
C ILE A 440 16.62 -8.59 31.34
N ALA A 441 17.30 -9.62 30.83
CA ALA A 441 16.79 -10.46 29.73
C ALA A 441 16.22 -11.81 30.21
N ALA A 442 16.13 -12.05 31.53
CA ALA A 442 15.71 -13.35 32.08
C ALA A 442 14.41 -13.33 32.91
N ARG A 443 13.66 -12.22 32.96
CA ARG A 443 12.35 -12.19 33.66
C ARG A 443 11.37 -11.32 32.91
N GLY A 444 10.52 -11.93 32.10
CA GLY A 444 9.44 -11.24 31.42
C GLY A 444 8.75 -12.06 30.33
N GLN A 445 8.35 -13.29 30.63
CA GLN A 445 7.24 -13.96 29.93
C GLN A 445 6.11 -14.11 30.94
N PRO A 446 4.88 -13.61 30.68
CA PRO A 446 3.69 -14.36 31.02
C PRO A 446 3.53 -15.58 30.10
#